data_AF-A0A930ZA26-F1
#
_entry.id   AF-A0A930ZA26-F1
#
_cell.length_a   1.000
_cell.length_b   1.000
_cell.length_c   1.000
_cell.angle_alpha   90.00
_cell.angle_beta   90.00
_cell.angle_gamma   90.00
#
_symmetry.space_group_name_H-M   'P 1'
#
loop_
_entity.id
_entity.type
_entity.pdbx_description
1 polymer ?
#
loop_
_entity_poly.entity_id
_entity_poly.type
_entity_poly.pdbx_seq_one_letter_code
_entity_poly.pdbx_strand_id
1 'polypeptide(L)'
;MAMKVSFAFFKPGVKRAEYGLDFEMPAVPQHGDIVIVRRPDTPSGTIHPEETFVVRRSEWLLGSPIHNSAPAQGRTIGSVDLLTVECEFVDPKDH
;
A
#
# COMPACT_ATOMS: atom_id res chain seq x y z
N MET A 1 12.33 -2.67 12.28
CA MET A 1 11.66 -3.87 11.76
C MET A 1 11.01 -3.48 10.45
N ALA A 2 11.18 -4.26 9.38
CA ALA A 2 10.46 -4.04 8.13
C ALA A 2 9.04 -4.60 8.24
N MET A 3 8.06 -3.90 7.68
CA MET A 3 6.66 -4.27 7.69
C MET A 3 6.24 -4.71 6.28
N LYS A 4 5.44 -5.79 6.18
CA LYS A 4 4.83 -6.19 4.92
C LYS A 4 3.60 -5.32 4.63
N VAL A 5 3.59 -4.69 3.46
CA VAL A 5 2.57 -3.75 3.03
C VAL A 5 2.11 -4.15 1.63
N SER A 6 0.81 -4.14 1.38
CA SER A 6 0.25 -4.31 0.05
C SER A 6 -0.24 -2.97 -0.48
N PHE A 7 0.28 -2.54 -1.61
CA PHE A 7 -0.20 -1.34 -2.29
C PHE A 7 -1.36 -1.71 -3.18
N ALA A 8 -2.43 -0.92 -3.12
CA ALA A 8 -3.54 -0.98 -4.05
C ALA A 8 -3.53 0.30 -4.90
N PHE A 9 -3.27 0.14 -6.19
CA PHE A 9 -3.16 1.28 -7.10
C PHE A 9 -4.48 1.52 -7.81
N PHE A 10 -4.98 2.75 -7.72
CA PHE A 10 -6.24 3.17 -8.31
C PHE A 10 -5.95 4.19 -9.41
N LYS A 11 -6.58 3.99 -10.58
CA LYS A 11 -6.63 5.06 -11.58
C LYS A 11 -7.65 6.12 -11.15
N PRO A 12 -7.42 7.40 -11.51
CA PRO A 12 -8.39 8.47 -11.27
C PRO A 12 -9.79 8.08 -11.79
N GLY A 13 -10.79 8.17 -10.92
CA GLY A 13 -12.19 7.86 -11.25
C GLY A 13 -12.58 6.38 -11.17
N VAL A 14 -11.67 5.46 -10.85
CA VAL A 14 -11.95 4.02 -10.74
C VAL A 14 -12.01 3.60 -9.27
N LYS A 15 -13.11 2.95 -8.85
CA LYS A 15 -13.31 2.49 -7.45
C LYS A 15 -12.70 1.13 -7.13
N ARG A 16 -11.97 0.53 -8.07
CA ARG A 16 -11.36 -0.79 -7.96
C ARG A 16 -9.88 -0.68 -8.25
N ALA A 17 -9.04 -1.27 -7.39
CA ALA A 17 -7.61 -1.34 -7.62
C ALA A 17 -7.34 -2.09 -8.93
N GLU A 18 -6.53 -1.50 -9.81
CA GLU A 18 -6.16 -2.15 -11.07
C GLU A 18 -5.16 -3.27 -10.87
N TYR A 19 -4.27 -3.11 -9.90
CA TYR A 19 -3.33 -4.13 -9.46
C TYR A 19 -2.85 -3.83 -8.05
N GLY A 20 -2.29 -4.86 -7.39
CA GLY A 20 -1.63 -4.72 -6.10
C GLY A 20 -0.21 -5.26 -6.10
N LEU A 21 0.63 -4.71 -5.24
CA LEU A 21 2.04 -5.12 -5.08
C LEU A 21 2.41 -5.20 -3.60
N ASP A 22 3.08 -6.27 -3.21
CA ASP A 22 3.53 -6.47 -1.83
C ASP A 22 4.99 -6.01 -1.67
N PHE A 23 5.25 -5.22 -0.64
CA PHE A 23 6.57 -4.69 -0.31
C PHE A 23 6.90 -4.86 1.16
N GLU A 24 8.20 -4.95 1.46
CA GLU A 24 8.72 -4.74 2.81
C GLU A 24 9.18 -3.28 2.95
N MET A 25 8.54 -2.54 3.86
CA MET A 25 8.84 -1.12 4.07
C MET A 25 9.39 -0.85 5.47
N PRO A 26 10.28 0.15 5.62
CA PRO A 26 10.81 0.53 6.93
C PRO A 26 9.76 1.24 7.80
N ALA A 27 8.70 1.77 7.19
CA ALA A 27 7.61 2.47 7.85
C ALA A 27 6.32 2.35 7.04
N VAL A 28 5.21 2.66 7.69
CA VAL A 28 3.86 2.71 7.10
C VAL A 28 3.75 4.00 6.27
N PRO A 29 3.43 3.93 4.97
CA PRO A 29 3.21 5.12 4.15
C PRO A 29 2.11 6.01 4.70
N GLN A 30 2.32 7.31 4.67
CA GLN A 30 1.40 8.34 5.17
C GLN A 30 0.74 9.09 4.02
N HIS A 31 -0.43 9.69 4.28
CA HIS A 31 -1.10 10.54 3.31
C HIS A 31 -0.15 11.63 2.78
N GLY A 32 -0.01 11.73 1.47
CA GLY A 32 0.85 12.71 0.79
C GLY A 32 2.26 12.22 0.50
N ASP A 33 2.66 11.06 1.02
CA ASP A 33 3.94 10.44 0.66
C ASP A 33 3.96 10.13 -0.85
N ILE A 34 5.14 10.27 -1.45
CA ILE A 34 5.37 9.94 -2.86
C ILE A 34 5.98 8.55 -2.95
N VAL A 35 5.37 7.70 -3.77
CA VAL A 35 5.83 6.34 -4.06
C VAL A 35 6.22 6.27 -5.53
N ILE A 36 7.46 5.86 -5.77
CA ILE A 36 8.00 5.71 -7.12
C ILE A 36 8.28 4.23 -7.35
N VAL A 37 7.57 3.63 -8.30
CA VAL A 37 7.72 2.22 -8.65
C VAL A 37 8.53 2.12 -9.94
N ARG A 38 9.66 1.42 -9.88
CA ARG A 38 10.46 1.04 -11.04
C ARG A 38 10.31 -0.45 -11.27
N ARG A 39 9.82 -0.83 -12.45
CA ARG A 39 9.68 -2.23 -12.79
C ARG A 39 10.92 -2.73 -13.53
N PRO A 40 11.46 -3.90 -13.18
CA PRO A 40 12.66 -4.43 -13.82
C PRO A 40 12.42 -4.86 -15.27
N ASP A 41 11.17 -5.09 -15.66
CA ASP A 41 10.74 -5.45 -17.01
C ASP A 41 10.42 -4.23 -17.90
N THR A 42 10.61 -2.99 -17.41
CA THR A 42 10.39 -1.79 -18.21
C THR A 42 11.33 -1.79 -19.44
N PRO A 43 10.80 -1.67 -20.67
CA PRO A 43 11.62 -1.68 -21.88
C PRO A 43 12.70 -0.60 -21.88
N SER A 44 13.91 -0.98 -22.31
CA SER A 44 15.02 -0.03 -22.49
C SER A 44 14.63 1.05 -23.50
N GLY A 45 14.75 2.32 -23.11
CA GLY A 45 14.34 3.48 -23.93
C GLY A 45 12.98 4.08 -23.57
N THR A 46 12.28 3.56 -22.56
CA THR A 46 11.06 4.20 -22.05
C THR A 46 11.38 5.56 -21.42
N ILE A 47 10.74 6.61 -21.92
CA ILE A 47 10.83 7.97 -21.36
C ILE A 47 9.95 7.98 -20.10
N HIS A 48 10.58 8.17 -18.93
CA HIS A 48 10.00 7.95 -17.59
C HIS A 48 9.67 6.47 -17.30
N PRO A 49 10.69 5.64 -17.01
CA PRO A 49 10.49 4.22 -16.72
C PRO A 49 9.86 3.95 -15.34
N GLU A 50 9.47 5.01 -14.63
CA GLU A 50 9.05 5.01 -13.23
C GLU A 50 7.61 5.50 -13.14
N GLU A 51 6.78 4.76 -12.42
CA GLU A 51 5.41 5.15 -12.12
C GLU A 51 5.41 5.93 -10.80
N THR A 52 4.87 7.16 -10.82
CA THR A 52 4.80 8.01 -9.63
C THR A 52 3.39 7.99 -9.07
N PHE A 53 3.29 7.81 -7.76
CA PHE A 53 2.02 7.78 -7.05
C PHE A 53 2.07 8.66 -5.80
N VAL A 54 0.93 9.24 -5.46
CA VAL A 54 0.72 9.92 -4.18
C VAL A 54 -0.17 9.06 -3.30
N VAL A 55 0.28 8.79 -2.08
CA VAL A 55 -0.50 8.05 -1.09
C VAL A 55 -1.71 8.89 -0.67
N ARG A 56 -2.91 8.33 -0.83
CA ARG A 56 -4.16 8.95 -0.37
C ARG A 56 -4.57 8.45 1.00
N ARG A 57 -4.43 7.15 1.27
CA ARG A 57 -4.82 6.57 2.55
C ARG A 57 -4.14 5.24 2.80
N SER A 58 -3.93 4.93 4.07
CA SER A 58 -3.45 3.62 4.53
C SER A 58 -4.54 2.96 5.37
N GLU A 59 -4.94 1.74 5.01
CA GLU A 59 -6.00 0.96 5.66
C GLU A 59 -5.44 -0.30 6.29
N TRP A 60 -5.72 -0.48 7.58
CA TRP A 60 -5.30 -1.66 8.32
C TRP A 60 -6.42 -2.69 8.35
N LEU A 61 -6.16 -3.86 7.77
CA LEU A 61 -6.98 -5.04 7.97
C LEU A 61 -6.47 -5.77 9.20
N LEU A 62 -7.26 -5.71 10.27
CA LEU A 62 -6.93 -6.35 11.53
C LEU A 62 -7.70 -7.65 11.64
N GLY A 63 -6.99 -8.74 11.85
CA GLY A 63 -7.57 -10.03 12.23
C GLY A 63 -7.74 -10.10 13.73
N SER A 64 -8.94 -10.45 14.21
CA SER A 64 -9.11 -10.87 15.59
C SER A 64 -9.47 -12.36 15.64
N PRO A 65 -8.69 -13.20 16.35
CA PRO A 65 -9.02 -14.60 16.54
C PRO A 65 -10.16 -14.83 17.54
N ILE A 66 -10.72 -13.78 18.17
CA ILE A 66 -11.70 -13.94 19.26
C ILE A 66 -12.98 -13.19 18.93
N HIS A 67 -13.94 -13.88 18.31
CA HIS A 67 -15.24 -13.28 18.00
C HIS A 67 -16.19 -13.19 19.22
N ASN A 68 -15.90 -13.83 20.36
CA ASN A 68 -16.86 -14.01 21.47
C ASN A 68 -16.31 -14.08 22.92
N SER A 69 -15.03 -13.77 23.17
CA SER A 69 -14.47 -13.87 24.53
C SER A 69 -13.64 -12.65 24.87
N ALA A 70 -13.83 -12.10 26.07
CA ALA A 70 -12.97 -11.04 26.56
C ALA A 70 -11.52 -11.55 26.62
N PRO A 71 -10.54 -10.75 26.19
CA PRO A 71 -9.14 -11.12 26.28
C PRO A 71 -8.72 -11.32 27.74
N ALA A 72 -8.00 -12.40 28.01
CA ALA A 72 -7.27 -12.52 29.27
C ALA A 72 -6.28 -11.34 29.38
N GLN A 73 -6.22 -10.70 30.54
CA GLN A 73 -5.32 -9.57 30.79
C GLN A 73 -3.89 -9.92 30.38
N GLY A 74 -3.29 -9.09 29.51
CA GLY A 74 -1.90 -9.23 29.08
C GLY A 74 -1.66 -10.02 27.79
N ARG A 75 -2.70 -10.49 27.07
CA ARG A 75 -2.53 -11.19 25.79
C ARG A 75 -2.88 -10.28 24.60
N THR A 76 -1.99 -10.14 23.63
CA THR A 76 -2.28 -9.49 22.34
C THR A 76 -3.34 -10.30 21.59
N ILE A 77 -4.42 -9.64 21.18
CA ILE A 77 -5.71 -10.25 20.78
C ILE A 77 -6.02 -10.01 19.29
N GLY A 78 -5.03 -9.53 18.54
CA GLY A 78 -5.20 -9.22 17.14
C GLY A 78 -3.87 -9.30 16.40
N SER A 79 -3.94 -9.74 15.15
CA SER A 79 -2.87 -9.64 14.17
C SER A 79 -3.19 -8.52 13.20
N VAL A 80 -2.15 -7.87 12.69
CA VAL A 80 -2.27 -7.12 11.45
C VAL A 80 -2.19 -8.15 10.34
N ASP A 81 -3.32 -8.41 9.70
CA ASP A 81 -3.40 -9.40 8.64
C ASP A 81 -2.91 -8.79 7.32
N LEU A 82 -3.26 -7.51 7.09
CA LEU A 82 -2.84 -6.77 5.90
C LEU A 82 -2.81 -5.27 6.18
N LEU A 83 -1.86 -4.57 5.58
CA LEU A 83 -1.92 -3.12 5.40
C LEU A 83 -2.10 -2.84 3.92
N THR A 84 -3.20 -2.19 3.57
CA THR A 84 -3.48 -1.76 2.20
C THR A 84 -3.17 -0.27 2.07
N VAL A 85 -2.41 0.14 1.07
CA VAL A 85 -2.14 1.56 0.79
C VAL A 85 -2.80 1.97 -0.51
N GLU A 86 -3.76 2.88 -0.41
CA GLU A 86 -4.49 3.48 -1.52
C GLU A 86 -3.68 4.63 -2.11
N CYS A 87 -3.33 4.49 -3.38
CA CYS A 87 -2.49 5.43 -4.11
C CYS A 87 -3.17 5.94 -5.38
N GLU A 88 -2.93 7.21 -5.71
CA GLU A 88 -3.35 7.84 -6.96
C GLU A 88 -2.15 8.06 -7.88
N PHE A 89 -2.31 7.70 -9.16
CA PHE A 89 -1.29 7.89 -10.19
C PHE A 89 -1.11 9.37 -10.53
N VAL A 90 0.15 9.80 -10.66
CA VAL A 90 0.53 11.13 -11.14
C VAL A 90 1.09 11.00 -12.55
N ASP A 91 0.48 11.69 -13.52
CA ASP A 91 1.00 11.70 -14.89
C ASP A 91 2.36 12.42 -14.90
N PRO A 92 3.42 11.81 -15.45
CA PRO A 92 4.73 12.45 -15.56
C PRO A 92 4.73 13.78 -16.33
N LYS A 93 3.66 14.11 -17.07
CA LYS A 93 3.50 15.41 -17.76
C LYS A 93 3.07 16.57 -16.85
N ASP A 94 2.67 16.30 -15.61
CA ASP A 94 2.21 17.33 -14.67
C ASP A 94 3.35 17.94 -13.83
N HIS A 95 4.61 17.69 -14.22
CA HIS A 95 5.83 18.22 -13.59
C HIS A 95 6.70 19.05 -14.54
#